data_AF-A0A495DNX9-F1
#
_entry.id   AF-A0A495DNX9-F1
#
_cell.length_a   1.000
_cell.length_b   1.000
_cell.length_c   1.000
_cell.angle_alpha   90.00
_cell.angle_beta   90.00
_cell.angle_gamma   90.00
#
_symmetry.space_group_name_H-M   'P 1'
#
loop_
_entity.id
_entity.type
_entity.pdbx_description
1 polymer ?
#
loop_
_entity_poly.entity_id
_entity_poly.type
_entity_poly.pdbx_seq_one_letter_code
_entity_poly.pdbx_strand_id
1 'polypeptide(L)'
;MPAANVAAQVRTSLASLKASDLQDAQIMEVLKLAHQLTDTMKLFFSSLDQSICQEFNYIADYISRTRDEIAALRPNDIKTSRIPSAGQELEAVVGDTERATETIMSEAEAVLCDDEADYDAYRANVEARMMTIIEACSFQDLAGQRVSKVVTSLRHVENRVSRFAEVMGVRDADQVVEETAEDKRNREQLLNGPAIGGPETSQDDIDAMFADAAPASDLDQGSIDSLFD
;
A
#
# COMPACT_ATOMS: atom_id res chain seq x y z
N MET A 1 18.97 45.54 2.41
CA MET A 1 19.10 46.79 1.64
C MET A 1 19.37 46.41 0.19
N PRO A 2 18.64 46.94 -0.81
CA PRO A 2 18.82 46.51 -2.19
C PRO A 2 20.23 46.85 -2.67
N ALA A 3 20.89 45.92 -3.37
CA ALA A 3 22.27 46.08 -3.88
C ALA A 3 22.45 47.37 -4.70
N ALA A 4 21.37 47.84 -5.35
CA ALA A 4 21.31 49.12 -6.05
C ALA A 4 21.60 50.33 -5.14
N ASN A 5 21.13 50.33 -3.89
CA ASN A 5 21.38 51.41 -2.94
C ASN A 5 22.83 51.45 -2.48
N VAL A 6 23.44 50.28 -2.23
CA VAL A 6 24.86 50.19 -1.84
C VAL A 6 25.75 50.65 -3.00
N ALA A 7 25.46 50.23 -4.23
CA ALA A 7 26.19 50.65 -5.43
C ALA A 7 26.01 52.15 -5.77
N ALA A 8 24.87 52.75 -5.42
CA ALA A 8 24.64 54.19 -5.56
C ALA A 8 25.42 54.98 -4.49
N GLN A 9 25.43 54.49 -3.26
CA GLN A 9 26.14 55.11 -2.14
C GLN A 9 27.66 55.08 -2.35
N VAL A 10 28.20 53.95 -2.81
CA VAL A 10 29.62 53.82 -3.16
C VAL A 10 30.02 54.76 -4.31
N ARG A 11 29.17 54.91 -5.34
CA ARG A 11 29.39 55.88 -6.43
C ARG A 11 29.41 57.33 -5.95
N THR A 12 28.52 57.66 -5.02
CA THR A 12 28.42 59.02 -4.47
C THR A 12 29.67 59.36 -3.65
N SER A 13 30.15 58.42 -2.83
CA SER A 13 31.39 58.58 -2.07
C SER A 13 32.65 58.66 -2.97
N LEU A 14 32.69 57.89 -4.06
CA LEU A 14 33.77 57.96 -5.05
C LEU A 14 33.78 59.28 -5.83
N ALA A 15 32.59 59.80 -6.15
CA ALA A 15 32.45 61.10 -6.82
C ALA A 15 32.87 62.27 -5.92
N SER A 16 32.59 62.21 -4.61
CA SER A 16 33.04 63.24 -3.68
C SER A 16 34.57 63.23 -3.49
N LEU A 17 35.18 62.05 -3.45
CA LEU A 17 36.64 61.89 -3.39
C LEU A 17 37.34 62.40 -4.66
N LYS A 18 36.72 62.27 -5.84
CA LYS A 18 37.24 62.79 -7.12
C LYS A 18 37.18 64.33 -7.22
N ALA A 19 36.27 64.96 -6.49
CA ALA A 19 36.10 66.43 -6.48
C ALA A 19 37.08 67.14 -5.52
N SER A 20 37.72 66.40 -4.61
CA SER A 20 38.79 66.92 -3.77
C SER A 20 40.09 66.99 -4.59
N ASP A 21 40.72 68.16 -4.64
CA ASP A 21 41.97 68.41 -5.36
C ASP A 21 43.12 67.59 -4.73
N LEU A 22 43.43 66.43 -5.33
CA LEU A 22 44.35 65.42 -4.79
C LEU A 22 45.51 65.21 -5.78
N GLN A 23 46.67 65.79 -5.45
CA GLN A 23 47.84 65.87 -6.33
C GLN A 23 48.74 64.60 -6.34
N ASP A 24 48.36 63.51 -5.66
CA ASP A 24 49.18 62.30 -5.58
C ASP A 24 48.70 61.19 -6.51
N ALA A 25 49.57 60.76 -7.44
CA ALA A 25 49.33 59.65 -8.38
C ALA A 25 48.90 58.34 -7.67
N GLN A 26 49.37 58.13 -6.43
CA GLN A 26 49.00 56.99 -5.59
C GLN A 26 47.52 57.01 -5.18
N ILE A 27 46.93 58.18 -4.93
CA ILE A 27 45.52 58.30 -4.54
C ILE A 27 44.62 58.01 -5.75
N MET A 28 45.05 58.41 -6.94
CA MET A 28 44.33 58.10 -8.18
C MET A 28 44.36 56.60 -8.54
N GLU A 29 45.43 55.88 -8.19
CA GLU A 29 45.49 54.41 -8.28
C GLU A 29 44.54 53.73 -7.29
N VAL A 30 44.51 54.18 -6.03
CA VAL A 30 43.58 53.66 -5.01
C VAL A 30 42.13 53.87 -5.45
N LEU A 31 41.82 55.03 -6.05
CA LEU A 31 40.48 55.37 -6.54
C LEU A 31 40.09 54.51 -7.76
N LYS A 32 41.03 54.20 -8.65
CA LYS A 32 40.85 53.24 -9.75
C LYS A 32 40.59 51.83 -9.24
N LEU A 33 41.37 51.38 -8.26
CA LEU A 33 41.20 50.06 -7.65
C LEU A 33 39.84 49.93 -6.94
N ALA A 34 39.43 50.97 -6.22
CA ALA A 34 38.11 51.03 -5.59
C ALA A 34 36.97 51.04 -6.64
N HIS A 35 37.16 51.69 -7.79
CA HIS A 35 36.22 51.60 -8.92
C HIS A 35 36.14 50.18 -9.49
N GLN A 36 37.29 49.54 -9.74
CA GLN A 36 37.34 48.15 -10.22
C GLN A 36 36.67 47.18 -9.24
N LEU A 37 36.89 47.34 -7.93
CA LEU A 37 36.23 46.55 -6.89
C LEU A 37 34.72 46.77 -6.90
N THR A 38 34.28 48.02 -7.09
CA THR A 38 32.85 48.35 -7.17
C THR A 38 32.19 47.73 -8.40
N ASP A 39 32.86 47.74 -9.54
CA ASP A 39 32.34 47.17 -10.77
C ASP A 39 32.32 45.63 -10.74
N THR A 40 33.32 45.00 -10.14
CA THR A 40 33.30 43.55 -9.87
C THR A 40 32.22 43.17 -8.86
N MET A 41 32.00 43.96 -7.79
CA MET A 41 30.88 43.74 -6.87
C MET A 41 29.53 43.82 -7.58
N LYS A 42 29.32 44.77 -8.50
CA LYS A 42 28.06 44.84 -9.28
C LYS A 42 27.83 43.60 -10.13
N LEU A 43 28.88 43.10 -10.80
CA LEU A 43 28.79 41.87 -11.60
C LEU A 43 28.45 40.67 -10.71
N PHE A 44 29.12 40.56 -9.56
CA PHE A 44 28.86 39.50 -8.58
C PHE A 44 27.41 39.55 -8.05
N PHE A 45 26.92 40.72 -7.64
CA PHE A 45 25.54 40.85 -7.17
C PHE A 45 24.51 40.59 -8.27
N SER A 46 24.80 40.98 -9.51
CA SER A 46 23.92 40.67 -10.65
C SER A 46 23.84 39.16 -10.90
N SER A 47 24.97 38.45 -10.83
CA SER A 47 24.97 37.00 -10.97
C SER A 47 24.28 36.30 -9.79
N LEU A 48 24.46 36.82 -8.57
CA LEU A 48 23.82 36.27 -7.38
C LEU A 48 22.30 36.48 -7.42
N ASP A 49 21.84 37.68 -7.81
CA ASP A 49 20.42 37.99 -7.96
C ASP A 49 19.77 37.10 -9.03
N GLN A 50 20.45 36.92 -10.17
CA GLN A 50 19.97 36.02 -11.22
C GLN A 50 19.92 34.56 -10.75
N SER A 51 20.93 34.08 -10.00
CA SER A 51 20.95 32.73 -9.42
C SER A 51 19.82 32.54 -8.41
N ILE A 52 19.62 33.50 -7.50
CA ILE A 52 18.57 33.46 -6.48
C ILE A 52 17.18 33.48 -7.14
N CYS A 53 16.97 34.34 -8.14
CA CYS A 53 15.71 34.36 -8.88
C CYS A 53 15.47 33.03 -9.62
N GLN A 54 16.51 32.41 -10.19
CA GLN A 54 16.38 31.09 -10.82
C GLN A 54 16.00 30.01 -9.81
N GLU A 55 16.65 29.98 -8.63
CA GLU A 55 16.31 29.04 -7.57
C GLU A 55 14.90 29.23 -7.03
N PHE A 56 14.46 30.48 -6.79
CA PHE A 56 13.09 30.72 -6.34
C PHE A 56 12.04 30.34 -7.38
N ASN A 57 12.29 30.60 -8.67
CA ASN A 57 11.40 30.13 -9.73
C ASN A 57 11.36 28.61 -9.80
N TYR A 58 12.51 27.94 -9.66
CA TYR A 58 12.58 26.48 -9.60
C TYR A 58 11.77 25.92 -8.42
N ILE A 59 11.92 26.50 -7.23
CA ILE A 59 11.16 26.09 -6.03
C ILE A 59 9.66 26.35 -6.23
N ALA A 60 9.28 27.50 -6.78
CA ALA A 60 7.88 27.84 -7.05
C ALA A 60 7.24 26.85 -8.04
N ASP A 61 7.93 26.53 -9.13
CA ASP A 61 7.51 25.53 -10.11
C ASP A 61 7.39 24.15 -9.47
N TYR A 62 8.37 23.76 -8.64
CA TYR A 62 8.35 22.49 -7.93
C TYR A 62 7.16 22.38 -6.97
N ILE A 63 6.88 23.42 -6.18
CA ILE A 63 5.71 23.48 -5.28
C ILE A 63 4.41 23.43 -6.08
N SER A 64 4.33 24.11 -7.23
CA SER A 64 3.15 24.07 -8.09
C SER A 64 2.89 22.67 -8.61
N ARG A 65 3.90 22.02 -9.20
CA ARG A 65 3.81 20.64 -9.69
C ARG A 65 3.43 19.66 -8.57
N THR A 66 4.05 19.81 -7.40
CA THR A 66 3.73 19.00 -6.22
C THR A 66 2.26 19.13 -5.82
N ARG A 67 1.73 20.36 -5.80
CA ARG A 67 0.32 20.62 -5.47
C ARG A 67 -0.62 19.97 -6.47
N ASP A 68 -0.29 20.05 -7.76
CA ASP A 68 -1.10 19.45 -8.83
C ASP A 68 -1.14 17.92 -8.72
N GLU A 69 -0.01 17.29 -8.38
CA GLU A 69 0.03 15.84 -8.13
C GLU A 69 -0.71 15.42 -6.85
N ILE A 70 -0.59 16.19 -5.75
CA ILE A 70 -1.39 15.97 -4.53
C ILE A 70 -2.89 16.06 -4.86
N ALA A 71 -3.30 17.02 -5.67
CA ALA A 71 -4.68 17.13 -6.12
C ALA A 71 -5.09 15.93 -7.00
N ALA A 72 -4.20 15.48 -7.88
CA ALA A 72 -4.41 14.32 -8.75
C ALA A 72 -4.50 12.99 -7.98
N LEU A 73 -3.91 12.88 -6.79
CA LEU A 73 -4.10 11.74 -5.88
C LEU A 73 -5.56 11.61 -5.40
N ARG A 74 -6.35 12.71 -5.42
CA ARG A 74 -7.70 12.84 -4.82
C ARG A 74 -7.85 11.98 -3.56
N PRO A 75 -7.07 12.24 -2.49
CA PRO A 75 -7.06 11.42 -1.28
C PRO A 75 -8.44 11.33 -0.61
N ASN A 76 -9.26 12.38 -0.73
CA ASN A 76 -10.64 12.35 -0.26
C ASN A 76 -11.49 11.28 -0.96
N ASP A 77 -11.36 11.12 -2.28
CA ASP A 77 -12.08 10.10 -3.07
C ASP A 77 -11.71 8.68 -2.65
N ILE A 78 -10.41 8.45 -2.38
CA ILE A 78 -9.89 7.19 -1.86
C ILE A 78 -10.48 6.89 -0.47
N LYS A 79 -10.44 7.89 0.43
CA LYS A 79 -10.88 7.76 1.83
C LYS A 79 -12.39 7.64 1.98
N THR A 80 -13.18 8.39 1.21
CA THR A 80 -14.64 8.46 1.41
C THR A 80 -15.43 7.51 0.53
N SER A 81 -14.89 7.07 -0.60
CA SER A 81 -15.61 6.24 -1.55
C SER A 81 -14.93 4.90 -1.79
N ARG A 82 -13.68 4.88 -2.26
CA ARG A 82 -13.08 3.63 -2.77
C ARG A 82 -12.76 2.61 -1.69
N ILE A 83 -12.08 3.01 -0.61
CA ILE A 83 -11.77 2.09 0.49
C ILE A 83 -13.04 1.63 1.21
N PRO A 84 -13.98 2.53 1.59
CA PRO A 84 -15.24 2.09 2.20
C PRO A 84 -16.07 1.16 1.29
N SER A 85 -16.14 1.45 -0.01
CA SER A 85 -16.85 0.58 -0.97
C SER A 85 -16.20 -0.79 -1.07
N ALA A 86 -14.87 -0.88 -1.12
CA ALA A 86 -14.17 -2.16 -1.10
C ALA A 86 -14.43 -2.93 0.21
N GLY A 87 -14.47 -2.24 1.35
CA GLY A 87 -14.84 -2.84 2.64
C GLY A 87 -16.26 -3.43 2.63
N GLN A 88 -17.24 -2.69 2.10
CA GLN A 88 -18.63 -3.17 1.97
C GLN A 88 -18.74 -4.39 1.06
N GLU A 89 -17.96 -4.43 -0.02
CA GLU A 89 -17.91 -5.59 -0.92
C GLU A 89 -17.34 -6.82 -0.19
N LEU A 90 -16.28 -6.67 0.60
CA LEU A 90 -15.71 -7.77 1.41
C LEU A 90 -16.66 -8.24 2.51
N GLU A 91 -17.30 -7.34 3.23
CA GLU A 91 -18.28 -7.69 4.28
C GLU A 91 -19.45 -8.48 3.70
N ALA A 92 -19.91 -8.09 2.51
CA ALA A 92 -20.96 -8.83 1.83
C ALA A 92 -20.49 -10.18 1.27
N VAL A 93 -19.22 -10.32 0.87
CA VAL A 93 -18.65 -11.66 0.56
C VAL A 93 -18.78 -12.55 1.78
N VAL A 94 -18.35 -12.09 2.96
CA VAL A 94 -18.46 -12.85 4.21
C VAL A 94 -19.92 -13.23 4.48
N GLY A 95 -20.84 -12.25 4.48
CA GLY A 95 -22.25 -12.51 4.78
C GLY A 95 -22.96 -13.41 3.77
N ASP A 96 -22.59 -13.37 2.49
CA ASP A 96 -23.14 -14.27 1.47
C ASP A 96 -22.55 -15.68 1.60
N THR A 97 -21.25 -15.80 1.93
CA THR A 97 -20.59 -17.09 2.16
C THR A 97 -21.11 -17.79 3.41
N GLU A 98 -21.35 -17.07 4.50
CA GLU A 98 -21.93 -17.61 5.74
C GLU A 98 -23.33 -18.15 5.48
N ARG A 99 -24.19 -17.36 4.82
CA ARG A 99 -25.57 -17.75 4.52
C ARG A 99 -25.65 -18.97 3.62
N ALA A 100 -24.77 -19.04 2.62
CA ALA A 100 -24.71 -20.19 1.73
C ALA A 100 -24.20 -21.43 2.46
N THR A 101 -23.18 -21.29 3.31
CA THR A 101 -22.63 -22.40 4.10
C THR A 101 -23.67 -22.93 5.09
N GLU A 102 -24.41 -22.05 5.76
CA GLU A 102 -25.53 -22.43 6.65
C GLU A 102 -26.59 -23.24 5.89
N THR A 103 -26.96 -22.79 4.68
CA THR A 103 -27.91 -23.50 3.82
C THR A 103 -27.38 -24.89 3.44
N ILE A 104 -26.12 -24.97 3.01
CA ILE A 104 -25.48 -26.24 2.62
C ILE A 104 -25.44 -27.22 3.80
N MET A 105 -25.04 -26.74 4.99
CA MET A 105 -25.00 -27.58 6.20
C MET A 105 -26.38 -28.04 6.61
N SER A 106 -27.38 -27.14 6.63
CA SER A 106 -28.75 -27.48 7.00
C SER A 106 -29.37 -28.52 6.08
N GLU A 107 -29.15 -28.41 4.76
CA GLU A 107 -29.63 -29.41 3.80
C GLU A 107 -28.90 -30.75 3.94
N ALA A 108 -27.59 -30.72 4.18
CA ALA A 108 -26.80 -31.94 4.41
C ALA A 108 -27.22 -32.66 5.71
N GLU A 109 -27.45 -31.92 6.79
CA GLU A 109 -27.98 -32.45 8.05
C GLU A 109 -29.37 -33.07 7.84
N ALA A 110 -30.24 -32.39 7.09
CA ALA A 110 -31.58 -32.90 6.83
C ALA A 110 -31.58 -34.20 6.00
N VAL A 111 -30.59 -34.40 5.10
CA VAL A 111 -30.39 -35.68 4.42
C VAL A 111 -29.92 -36.77 5.37
N LEU A 112 -29.02 -36.45 6.30
CA LEU A 112 -28.50 -37.43 7.29
C LEU A 112 -29.54 -37.86 8.32
N CYS A 113 -30.47 -36.97 8.66
CA CYS A 113 -31.54 -37.23 9.61
C CYS A 113 -32.84 -37.72 8.96
N ASP A 114 -32.87 -37.94 7.64
CA ASP A 114 -34.06 -38.42 6.94
C ASP A 114 -34.30 -39.90 7.27
N ASP A 115 -35.43 -40.17 7.94
CA ASP A 115 -35.87 -41.50 8.37
C ASP A 115 -37.04 -42.04 7.52
N GLU A 116 -37.26 -41.46 6.33
CA GLU A 116 -38.34 -41.87 5.43
C GLU A 116 -38.23 -43.36 5.04
N ALA A 117 -39.31 -44.10 5.30
CA ALA A 117 -39.35 -45.55 5.13
C ALA A 117 -39.66 -45.95 3.67
N ASP A 118 -40.34 -45.07 2.93
CA ASP A 118 -40.58 -45.27 1.50
C ASP A 118 -39.36 -44.83 0.68
N TYR A 119 -38.74 -45.78 -0.02
CA TYR A 119 -37.54 -45.54 -0.82
C TYR A 119 -37.74 -44.49 -1.91
N ASP A 120 -38.90 -44.46 -2.56
CA ASP A 120 -39.15 -43.50 -3.64
C ASP A 120 -39.30 -42.07 -3.07
N ALA A 121 -39.92 -41.94 -1.90
CA ALA A 121 -40.03 -40.68 -1.17
C ALA A 121 -38.67 -40.19 -0.64
N TYR A 122 -37.89 -41.09 -0.03
CA TYR A 122 -36.51 -40.80 0.41
C TYR A 122 -35.64 -40.33 -0.76
N ARG A 123 -35.65 -41.07 -1.88
CA ARG A 123 -34.89 -40.71 -3.08
C ARG A 123 -35.28 -39.32 -3.58
N ALA A 124 -36.57 -39.00 -3.64
CA ALA A 124 -37.05 -37.69 -4.09
C ALA A 124 -36.63 -36.56 -3.14
N ASN A 125 -36.65 -36.79 -1.82
CA ASN A 125 -36.22 -35.83 -0.80
C ASN A 125 -34.71 -35.54 -0.94
N VAL A 126 -33.88 -36.59 -1.01
CA VAL A 126 -32.43 -36.44 -1.22
C VAL A 126 -32.12 -35.71 -2.53
N GLU A 127 -32.80 -36.05 -3.63
CA GLU A 127 -32.62 -35.38 -4.93
C GLU A 127 -32.93 -33.88 -4.85
N ALA A 128 -34.04 -33.51 -4.20
CA ALA A 128 -34.43 -32.11 -4.00
C ALA A 128 -33.40 -31.34 -3.15
N ARG A 129 -32.94 -31.93 -2.04
CA ARG A 129 -31.96 -31.29 -1.15
C ARG A 129 -30.59 -31.13 -1.80
N MET A 130 -30.17 -32.11 -2.59
CA MET A 130 -28.92 -32.02 -3.36
C MET A 130 -29.00 -30.92 -4.43
N MET A 131 -30.17 -30.70 -5.05
CA MET A 131 -30.36 -29.53 -5.92
C MET A 131 -30.19 -28.23 -5.14
N THR A 132 -30.81 -28.09 -3.96
CA THR A 132 -30.65 -26.90 -3.10
C THR A 132 -29.19 -26.65 -2.71
N ILE A 133 -28.42 -27.71 -2.39
CA ILE A 133 -26.98 -27.59 -2.08
C ILE A 133 -26.21 -27.07 -3.30
N ILE A 134 -26.46 -27.63 -4.48
CA ILE A 134 -25.79 -27.19 -5.72
C ILE A 134 -26.15 -25.72 -6.05
N GLU A 135 -27.42 -25.34 -5.86
CA GLU A 135 -27.86 -23.96 -6.04
C GLU A 135 -27.20 -23.02 -5.03
N ALA A 136 -27.10 -23.42 -3.76
CA ALA A 136 -26.44 -22.64 -2.73
C ALA A 136 -24.97 -22.38 -3.09
N CYS A 137 -24.24 -23.37 -3.61
CA CYS A 137 -22.84 -23.25 -4.07
C CYS A 137 -22.61 -22.14 -5.13
N SER A 138 -23.65 -21.65 -5.80
CA SER A 138 -23.55 -20.49 -6.70
C SER A 138 -23.06 -19.21 -6.01
N PHE A 139 -23.05 -19.16 -4.67
CA PHE A 139 -22.44 -18.07 -3.89
C PHE A 139 -20.99 -17.79 -4.29
N GLN A 140 -20.26 -18.81 -4.77
CA GLN A 140 -18.86 -18.70 -5.19
C GLN A 140 -18.68 -17.72 -6.35
N ASP A 141 -19.61 -17.70 -7.31
CA ASP A 141 -19.55 -16.78 -8.44
C ASP A 141 -19.73 -15.34 -7.95
N LEU A 142 -20.73 -15.10 -7.10
CA LEU A 142 -20.97 -13.78 -6.52
C LEU A 142 -19.78 -13.31 -5.67
N ALA A 143 -19.19 -14.21 -4.87
CA ALA A 143 -17.99 -13.93 -4.10
C ALA A 143 -16.81 -13.55 -5.02
N GLY A 144 -16.58 -14.30 -6.09
CA GLY A 144 -15.54 -14.03 -7.08
C GLY A 144 -15.71 -12.67 -7.77
N GLN A 145 -16.94 -12.31 -8.15
CA GLN A 145 -17.25 -11.01 -8.74
C GLN A 145 -16.97 -9.86 -7.77
N ARG A 146 -17.40 -9.98 -6.51
CA ARG A 146 -17.17 -8.96 -5.47
C ARG A 146 -15.69 -8.80 -5.15
N VAL A 147 -14.95 -9.90 -4.96
CA VAL A 147 -13.50 -9.87 -4.76
C VAL A 147 -12.79 -9.20 -5.95
N SER A 148 -13.19 -9.51 -7.18
CA SER A 148 -12.63 -8.85 -8.38
C SER A 148 -12.83 -7.34 -8.37
N LYS A 149 -13.98 -6.87 -7.88
CA LYS A 149 -14.32 -5.46 -7.72
C LYS A 149 -13.46 -4.76 -6.66
N VAL A 150 -13.19 -5.45 -5.55
CA VAL A 150 -12.27 -5.02 -4.49
C VAL A 150 -10.86 -4.89 -5.04
N VAL A 151 -10.35 -5.94 -5.70
CA VAL A 151 -9.00 -5.95 -6.31
C VAL A 151 -8.85 -4.81 -7.33
N THR A 152 -9.87 -4.58 -8.15
CA THR A 152 -9.87 -3.46 -9.11
C THR A 152 -9.79 -2.11 -8.41
N SER A 153 -10.53 -1.94 -7.31
CA SER A 153 -10.49 -0.71 -6.50
C SER A 153 -9.13 -0.49 -5.86
N LEU A 154 -8.51 -1.55 -5.31
CA LEU A 154 -7.17 -1.48 -4.71
C LEU A 154 -6.09 -1.17 -5.76
N ARG A 155 -6.12 -1.81 -6.93
CA ARG A 155 -5.21 -1.49 -8.05
C ARG A 155 -5.34 -0.04 -8.50
N HIS A 156 -6.55 0.53 -8.46
CA HIS A 156 -6.70 1.94 -8.79
C HIS A 156 -6.05 2.84 -7.74
N VAL A 157 -6.19 2.52 -6.45
CA VAL A 157 -5.52 3.25 -5.37
C VAL A 157 -4.00 3.14 -5.50
N GLU A 158 -3.50 1.92 -5.69
CA GLU A 158 -2.07 1.62 -5.92
C GLU A 158 -1.49 2.47 -7.04
N ASN A 159 -2.08 2.45 -8.24
CA ASN A 159 -1.61 3.25 -9.38
C ASN A 159 -1.47 4.76 -9.06
N ARG A 160 -2.37 5.31 -8.25
CA ARG A 160 -2.34 6.74 -7.90
C ARG A 160 -1.25 7.03 -6.86
N VAL A 161 -1.08 6.13 -5.90
CA VAL A 161 -0.01 6.22 -4.88
C VAL A 161 1.36 6.06 -5.54
N SER A 162 1.53 5.08 -6.43
CA SER A 162 2.79 4.86 -7.16
C SER A 162 3.17 6.08 -8.01
N ARG A 163 2.20 6.66 -8.74
CA ARG A 163 2.45 7.89 -9.51
C ARG A 163 2.86 9.06 -8.62
N PHE A 164 2.20 9.22 -7.47
CA PHE A 164 2.56 10.24 -6.50
C PHE A 164 3.97 10.04 -5.94
N ALA A 165 4.33 8.81 -5.57
CA ALA A 165 5.65 8.47 -5.05
C ALA A 165 6.76 8.77 -6.09
N GLU A 166 6.52 8.41 -7.35
CA GLU A 166 7.45 8.67 -8.46
C GLU A 166 7.73 10.17 -8.64
N VAL A 167 6.69 11.02 -8.66
CA VAL A 167 6.88 12.47 -8.83
C VAL A 167 7.53 13.12 -7.62
N MET A 168 7.21 12.64 -6.41
CA MET A 168 7.84 13.15 -5.18
C MET A 168 9.28 12.67 -5.00
N GLY A 169 9.76 11.75 -5.84
CA GLY A 169 11.08 11.12 -5.68
C GLY A 169 11.21 10.36 -4.35
N VAL A 170 10.08 9.97 -3.75
CA VAL A 170 10.04 9.18 -2.54
C VAL A 170 10.43 7.77 -2.96
N ARG A 171 11.72 7.48 -2.81
CA ARG A 171 12.18 6.10 -2.71
C ARG A 171 11.79 5.65 -1.32
N ASP A 172 11.29 4.43 -1.20
CA ASP A 172 11.17 3.80 0.10
C ASP A 172 12.49 4.00 0.82
N ALA A 173 12.45 4.68 1.96
CA ALA A 173 13.53 4.48 2.91
C ALA A 173 13.52 2.98 3.18
N ASP A 174 14.69 2.34 3.23
CA ASP A 174 14.85 1.01 3.84
C ASP A 174 14.55 1.13 5.35
N GLN A 175 13.38 1.66 5.71
CA GLN A 175 12.78 1.46 7.00
C GLN A 175 12.41 -0.01 7.01
N VAL A 176 13.35 -0.80 7.50
CA VAL A 176 13.04 -2.00 8.24
C VAL A 176 12.02 -1.56 9.29
N VAL A 177 10.74 -1.72 8.96
CA VAL A 177 9.69 -1.59 9.94
C VAL A 177 9.96 -2.74 10.90
N GLU A 178 10.56 -2.42 12.05
CA GLU A 178 10.77 -3.40 13.11
C GLU A 178 9.44 -4.06 13.39
N GLU A 179 9.34 -5.36 13.08
CA GLU A 179 8.13 -6.17 13.26
C GLU A 179 7.69 -6.01 14.71
N THR A 180 6.50 -5.46 14.95
CA THR A 180 6.03 -5.32 16.32
C THR A 180 5.82 -6.71 16.92
N ALA A 181 5.89 -6.84 18.23
CA ALA A 181 5.62 -8.11 18.90
C ALA A 181 4.20 -8.65 18.60
N GLU A 182 3.27 -7.78 18.19
CA GLU A 182 1.92 -8.12 17.73
C GLU A 182 1.93 -8.72 16.33
N ASP A 183 2.65 -8.10 15.39
CA ASP A 183 2.80 -8.56 14.00
C ASP A 183 3.45 -9.95 13.95
N LYS A 184 4.48 -10.17 14.78
CA LYS A 184 5.14 -11.47 14.90
C LYS A 184 4.19 -12.56 15.40
N ARG A 185 3.37 -12.26 16.42
CA ARG A 185 2.36 -13.21 16.94
C ARG A 185 1.32 -13.54 15.89
N ASN A 186 0.81 -12.55 15.15
CA ASN A 186 -0.19 -12.76 14.10
C ASN A 186 0.37 -13.60 12.95
N ARG A 187 1.62 -13.37 12.54
CA ARG A 187 2.29 -14.19 11.53
C ARG A 187 2.46 -15.64 11.98
N GLU A 188 2.82 -15.85 13.24
CA GLU A 188 2.92 -17.19 13.84
C GLU A 188 1.55 -17.87 14.00
N GLN A 189 0.45 -17.12 14.04
CA GLN A 189 -0.91 -17.67 14.12
C GLN A 189 -1.54 -18.03 12.76
N LEU A 190 -0.99 -17.54 11.64
CA LEU A 190 -1.44 -17.85 10.27
C LEU A 190 -1.00 -19.24 9.76
N LEU A 191 -0.59 -20.15 10.64
CA LEU A 191 -0.03 -21.46 10.29
C LEU A 191 -1.06 -22.49 9.76
N ASN A 192 -2.36 -22.20 9.80
CA ASN A 192 -3.41 -23.19 9.49
C ASN A 192 -4.39 -22.78 8.36
N GLY A 193 -3.95 -21.93 7.43
CA GLY A 193 -4.73 -21.60 6.22
C GLY A 193 -4.26 -22.41 5.00
N PRO A 194 -5.11 -22.59 3.96
CA PRO A 194 -4.67 -23.17 2.68
C PRO A 194 -3.50 -22.36 2.14
N ALA A 195 -2.31 -22.95 2.10
CA ALA A 195 -1.12 -22.26 1.66
C ALA A 195 -1.17 -22.11 0.13
N ILE A 196 -1.35 -20.88 -0.36
CA ILE A 196 -1.27 -20.58 -1.80
C ILE A 196 0.18 -20.82 -2.25
N GLY A 197 0.43 -21.95 -2.90
CA GLY A 197 1.77 -22.34 -3.37
C GLY A 197 2.76 -22.70 -2.25
N GLY A 198 2.28 -23.01 -1.04
CA GLY A 198 3.11 -23.60 0.00
C GLY A 198 3.52 -25.03 -0.36
N PRO A 199 4.53 -25.62 0.30
CA PRO A 199 4.86 -27.01 0.06
C PRO A 199 3.59 -27.84 0.34
N GLU A 200 3.04 -28.47 -0.69
CA GLU A 200 2.05 -29.53 -0.51
C GLU A 200 2.70 -30.52 0.43
N THR A 201 2.13 -30.70 1.63
CA THR A 201 2.57 -31.78 2.51
C THR A 201 2.34 -33.05 1.71
N SER A 202 3.42 -33.72 1.30
CA SER A 202 3.30 -34.85 0.41
C SER A 202 2.58 -35.98 1.16
N GLN A 203 1.81 -36.80 0.45
CA GLN A 203 1.16 -37.95 1.08
C GLN A 203 2.20 -38.85 1.77
N ASP A 204 3.43 -38.90 1.26
CA ASP A 204 4.55 -39.62 1.86
C ASP A 204 4.95 -39.06 3.25
N ASP A 205 4.88 -37.72 3.45
CA ASP A 205 5.14 -37.08 4.75
C ASP A 205 4.01 -37.35 5.75
N ILE A 206 2.76 -37.42 5.26
CA ILE A 206 1.58 -37.79 6.06
C ILE A 206 1.68 -39.25 6.48
N ASP A 207 2.00 -40.14 5.53
CA ASP A 207 2.15 -41.56 5.77
C ASP A 207 3.31 -41.84 6.73
N ALA A 208 4.40 -41.06 6.68
CA ALA A 208 5.51 -41.15 7.64
C ALA A 208 5.09 -40.74 9.07
N MET A 209 4.21 -39.74 9.22
CA MET A 209 3.65 -39.35 10.52
C MET A 209 2.73 -40.43 11.11
N PHE A 210 1.98 -41.14 10.27
CA PHE A 210 1.12 -42.25 10.69
C PHE A 210 1.85 -43.60 10.75
N ALA A 211 3.04 -43.72 10.17
CA ALA A 211 3.85 -44.94 10.26
C ALA A 211 4.54 -45.10 11.61
N ASP A 212 4.86 -44.00 12.31
CA ASP A 212 5.43 -44.02 13.67
C ASP A 212 4.35 -44.13 14.76
N ALA A 213 3.08 -43.85 14.40
CA ALA A 213 1.93 -44.36 15.12
C ALA A 213 1.80 -45.85 14.78
N ALA A 214 2.57 -46.68 15.49
CA ALA A 214 2.56 -48.13 15.33
C ALA A 214 1.13 -48.64 15.07
N PRO A 215 0.93 -49.56 14.10
CA PRO A 215 -0.36 -50.22 13.99
C PRO A 215 -0.65 -50.80 15.37
N ALA A 216 -1.81 -50.47 15.94
CA ALA A 216 -2.28 -51.11 17.16
C ALA A 216 -2.39 -52.61 16.87
N SER A 217 -1.29 -53.34 17.07
CA SER A 217 -1.14 -54.73 16.67
C SER A 217 -1.81 -55.70 17.65
N ASP A 218 -2.69 -55.20 18.51
CA ASP A 218 -3.42 -55.99 19.52
C ASP A 218 -4.95 -55.80 19.45
N LEU A 219 -5.49 -55.19 18.39
CA LEU A 219 -6.94 -55.23 18.15
C LEU A 219 -7.24 -56.30 17.10
N ASP A 220 -7.10 -57.57 17.49
CA ASP A 220 -7.64 -58.66 16.70
C ASP A 220 -9.18 -58.70 16.81
N GLN A 221 -9.83 -59.34 15.84
CA GLN A 221 -11.29 -59.48 15.82
C GLN A 221 -11.84 -60.14 17.10
N GLY A 222 -11.06 -60.99 17.78
CA GLY A 222 -11.45 -61.63 19.04
C GLY A 222 -11.52 -60.66 20.22
N SER A 223 -10.73 -59.59 20.18
CA SER A 223 -10.74 -58.50 21.16
C SER A 223 -11.99 -57.62 21.01
N ILE A 224 -12.54 -57.53 19.79
CA ILE A 224 -13.80 -56.85 19.49
C ILE A 224 -14.99 -57.73 19.90
N ASP A 225 -14.95 -59.03 19.59
CA ASP A 225 -16.05 -59.96 19.89
C ASP A 225 -16.24 -60.14 21.40
N SER A 226 -15.18 -60.06 22.21
CA SER A 226 -15.25 -60.17 23.68
C SER A 226 -15.81 -58.95 24.42
N LEU A 227 -16.06 -57.83 23.72
CA LEU A 227 -16.70 -56.64 24.30
C LEU A 227 -18.24 -56.71 24.26
N PHE A 228 -18.81 -57.66 23.50
CA PHE A 228 -20.25 -57.78 23.28
C PHE A 228 -20.86 -59.08 23.83
N ASP A 229 -20.08 -59.89 24.56
CA ASP A 229 -20.53 -61.06 25.34
C ASP A 229 -20.65 -60.75 26.85
#